data_AF-A0A7K0M0A7-F1
#
_entry.id   AF-A0A7K0M0A7-F1
#
_cell.length_a   1.000
_cell.length_b   1.000
_cell.length_c   1.000
_cell.angle_alpha   90.00
_cell.angle_beta   90.00
_cell.angle_gamma   90.00
#
_symmetry.space_group_name_H-M   'P 1'
#
loop_
_entity.id
_entity.type
_entity.pdbx_description
1 polymer ?
#
loop_
_entity_poly.entity_id
_entity_poly.type
_entity_poly.pdbx_seq_one_letter_code
_entity_poly.pdbx_strand_id
1 'polypeptide(L)'
;MEVVGQNVSERIIFNHEDATRFIVGTIGVPGERAFFLQTASAVGTTTIAVEKSQVLALAERLRELITEVRRNKLASLDELELPASVDNSNLEFPLDEEFRAGVMGISWDPQTQRVAIE
;
A
#
# COMPACT_ATOMS: atom_id res chain seq x y z
N MET A 1 17.33 -13.34 42.68
CA MET A 1 16.21 -13.89 41.89
C MET A 1 15.71 -12.75 41.02
N GLU A 2 16.29 -12.63 39.83
CA GLU A 2 15.99 -11.55 38.89
C GLU A 2 15.41 -12.23 37.65
N VAL A 3 14.11 -12.08 37.45
CA VAL A 3 13.41 -12.63 36.29
C VAL A 3 13.61 -11.61 35.18
N VAL A 4 14.56 -11.90 34.28
CA VAL A 4 14.73 -11.14 33.04
C VAL A 4 13.47 -11.40 32.20
N GLY A 5 12.55 -10.44 32.21
CA GLY A 5 11.40 -10.43 31.32
C GLY A 5 11.91 -10.29 29.90
N GLN A 6 11.85 -11.37 29.13
CA GLN A 6 12.11 -11.31 27.70
C GLN A 6 11.02 -10.46 27.06
N ASN A 7 11.43 -9.30 26.53
CA ASN A 7 10.55 -8.42 25.78
C ASN A 7 10.29 -9.11 24.43
N VAL A 8 9.23 -9.91 24.36
CA VAL A 8 8.77 -10.49 23.10
C VAL A 8 8.13 -9.34 22.33
N SER A 9 8.84 -8.81 21.34
CA SER A 9 8.24 -7.82 20.43
C SER A 9 7.17 -8.54 19.63
N GLU A 10 5.90 -8.24 19.92
CA GLU A 10 4.77 -8.80 19.18
C GLU A 10 4.83 -8.28 17.75
N ARG A 11 4.81 -9.19 16.77
CA ARG A 11 4.78 -8.81 15.35
C ARG A 11 3.36 -8.35 15.02
N ILE A 12 3.18 -7.04 14.88
CA ILE A 12 1.91 -6.46 14.43
C ILE A 12 1.82 -6.60 12.90
N ILE A 13 0.70 -7.11 12.40
CA ILE A 13 0.42 -7.27 10.97
C ILE A 13 -0.91 -6.58 10.67
N PHE A 14 -0.90 -5.65 9.71
CA PHE A 14 -2.11 -5.01 9.20
C PHE A 14 -2.49 -5.68 7.88
N ASN A 15 -3.65 -6.33 7.82
CA ASN A 15 -4.12 -7.05 6.64
C ASN A 15 -5.34 -6.35 6.02
N HIS A 16 -5.25 -5.99 4.74
CA HIS A 16 -6.32 -5.33 3.97
C HIS A 16 -6.60 -6.10 2.66
N GLU A 17 -7.20 -7.30 2.75
CA GLU A 17 -7.48 -8.18 1.58
C GLU A 17 -8.38 -7.52 0.50
N ASP A 18 -9.35 -6.72 0.94
CA ASP A 18 -10.26 -5.95 0.09
C ASP A 18 -10.07 -4.45 0.35
N ALA A 19 -8.88 -3.93 0.05
CA ALA A 19 -8.61 -2.52 0.15
C ALA A 19 -9.57 -1.72 -0.77
N THR A 20 -10.39 -0.86 -0.17
CA THR A 20 -11.31 0.03 -0.87
C THR A 20 -10.64 1.34 -1.27
N ARG A 21 -9.50 1.66 -0.64
CA ARG A 21 -8.69 2.85 -0.94
C ARG A 21 -7.23 2.55 -0.67
N PHE A 22 -6.36 2.97 -1.58
CA PHE A 22 -4.89 2.85 -1.46
C PHE A 22 -4.27 4.10 -2.07
N ILE A 23 -3.86 5.04 -1.22
CA ILE A 23 -3.47 6.38 -1.66
C ILE A 23 -2.20 6.85 -0.98
N VAL A 24 -1.35 7.55 -1.74
CA VAL A 24 -0.18 8.23 -1.20
C VAL A 24 -0.42 9.73 -1.21
N GLY A 25 -0.10 10.39 -0.09
CA GLY A 25 -0.13 11.83 0.04
C GLY A 25 1.12 12.36 0.73
N THR A 26 1.22 13.69 0.81
CA THR A 26 2.35 14.35 1.45
C THR A 26 1.90 15.59 2.21
N ILE A 27 2.54 15.83 3.35
CA ILE A 27 2.33 16.99 4.22
C ILE A 27 3.62 17.78 4.32
N GLY A 28 3.50 19.10 4.40
CA GLY A 28 4.64 20.01 4.57
C GLY A 28 5.05 20.75 3.30
N VAL A 29 6.02 21.65 3.45
CA VAL A 29 6.53 22.50 2.38
C VAL A 29 7.55 21.77 1.50
N PRO A 30 7.74 22.18 0.23
CA PRO A 30 8.82 21.63 -0.59
C PRO A 30 10.17 21.69 0.14
N GLY A 31 10.86 20.55 0.23
CA GLY A 31 12.11 20.39 0.98
C GLY A 31 11.95 19.70 2.35
N GLU A 32 10.78 19.80 2.96
CA GLU A 32 10.47 19.24 4.29
C GLU A 32 9.19 18.38 4.24
N ARG A 33 8.94 17.74 3.10
CA ARG A 33 7.76 16.91 2.90
C ARG A 33 7.89 15.57 3.61
N ALA A 34 6.91 15.26 4.44
CA ALA A 34 6.63 13.89 4.90
C ALA A 34 5.67 13.23 3.91
N PHE A 35 5.86 11.94 3.61
CA PHE A 35 4.99 11.16 2.73
C PHE A 35 4.32 10.06 3.53
N PHE A 36 3.04 9.83 3.24
CA PHE A 36 2.24 8.81 3.90
C PHE A 36 1.48 8.01 2.87
N LEU A 37 1.27 6.74 3.17
CA LEU A 37 0.41 5.84 2.43
C LEU A 37 -0.75 5.43 3.34
N GLN A 38 -1.98 5.64 2.84
CA GLN A 38 -3.21 5.23 3.51
C GLN A 38 -3.87 4.08 2.76
N THR A 39 -4.16 3.02 3.51
CA THR A 39 -4.93 1.88 3.03
C THR A 39 -6.21 1.78 3.86
N ALA A 40 -7.37 1.82 3.21
CA ALA A 40 -8.66 1.61 3.85
C ALA A 40 -9.28 0.31 3.38
N SER A 41 -9.93 -0.41 4.28
CA SER A 41 -10.79 -1.57 3.98
C SER A 41 -11.87 -1.73 5.06
N ALA A 42 -12.61 -2.85 5.03
CA ALA A 42 -13.59 -3.17 6.05
C ALA A 42 -13.01 -3.26 7.49
N VAL A 43 -11.71 -3.46 7.65
CA VAL A 43 -11.06 -3.54 8.98
C VAL A 43 -10.58 -2.18 9.51
N GLY A 44 -10.70 -1.11 8.72
CA GLY A 44 -10.31 0.24 9.08
C GLY A 44 -9.31 0.87 8.10
N THR A 45 -8.73 1.99 8.51
CA THR A 45 -7.71 2.72 7.76
C THR A 45 -6.37 2.64 8.48
N THR A 46 -5.34 2.20 7.77
CA THR A 46 -3.96 2.16 8.24
C THR A 46 -3.18 3.27 7.53
N THR A 47 -2.45 4.09 8.29
CA THR A 47 -1.55 5.12 7.75
C THR A 47 -0.11 4.76 8.09
N ILE A 48 0.76 4.73 7.08
CA ILE A 48 2.20 4.45 7.25
C ILE A 48 3.04 5.58 6.67
N ALA A 49 4.19 5.86 7.28
CA ALA A 49 5.18 6.75 6.70
C ALA A 49 5.97 6.03 5.60
N VAL A 50 6.16 6.70 4.48
CA VAL A 50 6.93 6.19 3.33
C VAL A 50 7.95 7.23 2.88
N GLU A 51 8.98 6.78 2.18
CA GLU A 51 9.95 7.64 1.50
C GLU A 51 9.47 7.99 0.09
N LYS A 52 9.87 9.16 -0.41
CA LYS A 52 9.53 9.56 -1.79
C LYS A 52 10.04 8.55 -2.82
N SER A 53 11.23 8.00 -2.62
CA SER A 53 11.85 7.02 -3.52
C SER A 53 11.06 5.70 -3.56
N GLN A 54 10.57 5.25 -2.40
CA GLN A 54 9.70 4.09 -2.25
C GLN A 54 8.40 4.25 -3.05
N VAL A 55 7.75 5.42 -2.94
CA VAL A 55 6.53 5.73 -3.70
C VAL A 55 6.78 5.73 -5.21
N LEU A 56 7.89 6.32 -5.65
CA LEU A 56 8.26 6.33 -7.07
C LEU A 56 8.50 4.91 -7.60
N ALA A 57 9.28 4.11 -6.87
CA ALA A 57 9.56 2.73 -7.24
C ALA A 57 8.29 1.87 -7.30
N LEU A 58 7.38 2.02 -6.32
CA LEU A 58 6.10 1.31 -6.32
C LEU A 58 5.25 1.70 -7.53
N ALA A 59 5.17 2.99 -7.86
CA ALA A 59 4.41 3.46 -9.01
C ALA A 59 5.00 2.97 -10.34
N GLU A 60 6.32 2.92 -10.48
CA GLU A 60 6.99 2.36 -11.66
C GLU A 60 6.70 0.87 -11.78
N ARG A 61 6.91 0.11 -10.69
CA ARG A 61 6.71 -1.34 -10.70
C ARG A 61 5.25 -1.74 -10.92
N LEU A 62 4.30 -0.98 -10.40
CA LEU A 62 2.87 -1.17 -10.67
C LEU A 62 2.54 -1.01 -12.16
N ARG A 63 3.11 0.00 -12.83
CA ARG A 63 2.90 0.19 -14.29
C ARG A 63 3.49 -0.96 -15.10
N GLU A 64 4.67 -1.43 -14.75
CA GLU A 64 5.30 -2.59 -15.37
C GLU A 64 4.43 -3.84 -15.21
N LEU A 65 4.00 -4.12 -13.98
CA LEU A 65 3.17 -5.27 -13.67
C LEU A 65 1.83 -5.23 -14.44
N ILE A 66 1.13 -4.10 -14.46
CA ILE A 66 -0.11 -3.95 -15.23
C ILE A 66 0.14 -4.19 -16.73
N THR A 67 1.27 -3.72 -17.25
CA THR A 67 1.66 -3.93 -18.65
C THR A 67 1.89 -5.41 -18.93
N GLU A 68 2.58 -6.12 -18.03
CA GLU A 68 2.83 -7.56 -18.12
C GLU A 68 1.54 -8.37 -18.04
N VAL A 69 0.65 -8.06 -17.09
CA VAL A 69 -0.66 -8.70 -16.91
C VAL A 69 -1.49 -8.59 -18.19
N ARG A 70 -1.54 -7.41 -18.80
CA ARG A 70 -2.28 -7.18 -20.06
C ARG A 70 -1.64 -7.91 -21.24
N ARG A 71 -0.31 -7.79 -21.41
CA ARG A 71 0.43 -8.40 -22.52
C ARG A 71 0.28 -9.91 -22.53
N ASN A 72 0.35 -10.51 -21.34
CA ASN A 72 0.30 -11.97 -21.16
C ASN A 72 -1.12 -12.50 -20.92
N LYS A 73 -2.15 -11.63 -20.98
CA LYS A 73 -3.57 -11.99 -20.75
C LYS A 73 -3.78 -12.76 -19.44
N LEU A 74 -3.14 -12.29 -18.37
CA LEU A 74 -3.18 -12.94 -17.05
C LEU A 74 -4.44 -12.63 -16.25
N ALA A 75 -5.17 -11.58 -16.63
CA ALA A 75 -6.48 -11.22 -16.08
C ALA A 75 -7.61 -11.63 -17.03
N SER A 76 -8.81 -11.86 -16.49
CA SER A 76 -10.01 -12.10 -17.29
C SER A 76 -10.39 -10.85 -18.10
N LEU A 77 -11.20 -11.04 -19.16
CA LEU A 77 -11.71 -9.91 -19.94
C LEU A 77 -12.58 -8.99 -19.08
N ASP A 78 -13.43 -9.58 -18.24
CA ASP A 78 -14.31 -8.84 -17.33
C ASP A 78 -13.50 -7.89 -16.42
N GLU A 79 -12.41 -8.38 -15.80
CA GLU A 79 -11.50 -7.56 -14.99
C GLU A 79 -10.81 -6.45 -15.80
N LEU A 80 -10.39 -6.75 -17.04
CA LEU A 80 -9.72 -5.77 -17.90
C LEU A 80 -10.65 -4.68 -18.44
N GLU A 81 -11.96 -4.95 -18.50
CA GLU A 81 -13.00 -4.03 -18.96
C GLU A 81 -13.59 -3.18 -17.83
N LEU A 82 -13.27 -3.47 -16.56
CA LEU A 82 -13.70 -2.66 -15.43
C LEU A 82 -13.24 -1.20 -15.60
N PRO A 83 -14.15 -0.22 -15.46
CA PRO A 83 -13.77 1.18 -15.54
C PRO A 83 -12.84 1.53 -14.39
N ALA A 84 -11.71 2.16 -14.71
CA ALA A 84 -10.79 2.64 -13.69
C ALA A 84 -11.46 3.74 -12.85
N SER A 85 -11.55 3.54 -11.54
CA SER A 85 -11.89 4.60 -10.59
C SER A 85 -10.67 5.47 -10.36
N VAL A 86 -10.81 6.78 -10.53
CA VAL A 86 -9.75 7.75 -10.23
C VAL A 86 -10.01 8.37 -8.87
N ASP A 87 -9.10 8.14 -7.92
CA ASP A 87 -9.10 8.85 -6.63
C ASP A 87 -7.92 9.83 -6.58
N ASN A 88 -8.25 11.13 -6.53
CA ASN A 88 -7.31 12.23 -6.36
C ASN A 88 -7.58 13.01 -5.06
N SER A 89 -8.35 12.43 -4.15
CA SER A 89 -8.74 13.07 -2.89
C SER A 89 -7.55 13.18 -1.94
N ASN A 90 -7.65 14.04 -0.95
CA ASN A 90 -6.59 14.19 0.06
C ASN A 90 -6.51 12.97 0.98
N LEU A 91 -5.41 12.85 1.73
CA LEU A 91 -5.35 11.95 2.88
C LEU A 91 -6.45 12.32 3.89
N GLU A 92 -6.97 11.31 4.57
CA GLU A 92 -7.91 11.49 5.67
C GLU A 92 -7.17 11.90 6.94
N PHE A 93 -7.77 12.84 7.68
CA PHE A 93 -7.24 13.37 8.94
C PHE A 93 -8.14 12.97 10.11
N PRO A 94 -7.57 12.76 11.32
CA PRO A 94 -6.15 12.90 11.69
C PRO A 94 -5.24 11.84 11.05
N LEU A 95 -3.96 12.16 10.90
CA LEU A 95 -2.95 11.21 10.44
C LEU A 95 -2.31 10.53 11.64
N ASP A 96 -2.71 9.29 11.91
CA ASP A 96 -2.12 8.45 12.95
C ASP A 96 -1.14 7.46 12.28
N GLU A 97 0.16 7.77 12.35
CA GLU A 97 1.23 6.92 11.78
C GLU A 97 1.42 5.65 12.63
N GLU A 98 1.21 4.49 12.02
CA GLU A 98 1.44 3.19 12.66
C GLU A 98 2.92 2.81 12.65
N PHE A 99 3.57 2.94 11.49
CA PHE A 99 5.00 2.63 11.32
C PHE A 99 5.57 3.25 10.03
N ARG A 100 6.90 3.16 9.90
CA ARG A 100 7.64 3.52 8.68
C ARG A 100 7.87 2.30 7.80
N ALA A 101 7.52 2.41 6.52
CA ALA A 101 7.74 1.35 5.54
C ALA A 101 9.23 1.04 5.36
N GLY A 102 9.56 -0.26 5.40
CA GLY A 102 10.89 -0.79 5.09
C GLY A 102 11.03 -1.11 3.60
N VAL A 103 10.98 -2.40 3.28
CA VAL A 103 10.90 -2.85 1.88
C VAL A 103 9.43 -3.00 1.53
N MET A 104 9.04 -2.59 0.32
CA MET A 104 7.71 -2.85 -0.22
C MET A 104 7.82 -3.85 -1.37
N GLY A 105 7.08 -4.95 -1.26
CA GLY A 105 6.88 -5.93 -2.31
C GLY A 105 5.65 -5.61 -3.15
N ILE A 106 5.65 -6.08 -4.39
CA ILE A 106 4.48 -6.01 -5.27
C ILE A 106 4.44 -7.27 -6.15
N SER A 107 3.27 -7.89 -6.24
CA SER A 107 3.07 -9.09 -7.03
C SER A 107 1.67 -9.14 -7.64
N TRP A 108 1.49 -10.01 -8.63
CA TRP A 108 0.19 -10.34 -9.21
C TRP A 108 -0.28 -11.67 -8.63
N ASP A 109 -1.47 -11.70 -8.06
CA ASP A 109 -2.12 -12.92 -7.61
C ASP A 109 -3.08 -13.43 -8.70
N PRO A 110 -2.78 -14.55 -9.38
CA PRO A 110 -3.64 -15.09 -10.42
C PRO A 110 -4.91 -15.73 -9.88
N GLN A 111 -4.98 -16.08 -8.59
CA GLN A 111 -6.18 -16.68 -7.99
C GLN A 111 -7.25 -15.62 -7.76
N THR A 112 -6.86 -14.46 -7.22
CA THR A 112 -7.77 -13.34 -6.96
C THR A 112 -7.84 -12.35 -8.11
N GLN A 113 -6.96 -12.47 -9.11
CA GLN A 113 -6.78 -11.51 -10.20
C GLN A 113 -6.51 -10.08 -9.70
N ARG A 114 -5.70 -9.96 -8.64
CA ARG A 114 -5.38 -8.67 -7.99
C ARG A 114 -3.88 -8.43 -7.87
N VAL A 115 -3.54 -7.17 -7.67
CA VAL A 115 -2.19 -6.77 -7.26
C VAL A 115 -2.10 -6.87 -5.74
N ALA A 116 -1.09 -7.57 -5.25
CA ALA A 116 -0.75 -7.61 -3.83
C ALA A 116 0.44 -6.69 -3.56
N ILE A 117 0.40 -5.97 -2.44
CA ILE A 117 1.47 -5.10 -1.95
C ILE A 117 1.73 -5.49 -0.50
N GLU A 118 3.00 -5.68 -0.15
CA GLU A 118 3.46 -6.20 1.17
C GLU A 118 4.63 -5.41 1.75
#